data_AF-A0A7S2UTL4-F1
#
_entry.id   AF-A0A7S2UTL4-F1
#
_cell.length_a   1.000
_cell.length_b   1.000
_cell.length_c   1.000
_cell.angle_alpha   90.00
_cell.angle_beta   90.00
_cell.angle_gamma   90.00
#
_symmetry.space_group_name_H-M   'P 1'
#
loop_
_entity.id
_entity.type
_entity.pdbx_description
1 polymer ?
#
loop_
_entity_poly.entity_id
_entity_poly.type
_entity_poly.pdbx_seq_one_letter_code
_entity_poly.pdbx_strand_id
1 'polypeptide(L)'
;QDMATKNGYKVPAPPQPIGTDPDAPVNLCVEPLKVERLPRSDLSHPPDNAVVEAQLGVPVANALASFIEEDYHQSIGSLLALGVPRTAQAVAMGGSHAQRDFLALTLIEACTRAEHLPLAKALMAERLMNKPTSGMAWETYARILGLMGDIDGAHFAWDRAYDLGLGQAGHGAH
;
A
#
# COMPACT_ATOMS: atom_id res chain seq x y z
N GLN A 1 14.66 40.37 10.11
CA GLN A 1 13.62 40.31 9.06
C GLN A 1 13.34 38.84 8.83
N ASP A 2 12.24 38.38 9.42
CA ASP A 2 11.83 36.99 9.54
C ASP A 2 10.98 36.58 8.32
N MET A 3 11.36 35.49 7.63
CA MET A 3 10.59 34.88 6.53
C MET A 3 9.83 33.61 6.98
N ALA A 4 9.57 33.46 8.27
CA ALA A 4 8.90 32.29 8.83
C ALA A 4 7.49 32.66 9.33
N THR A 5 6.48 32.80 8.45
CA THR A 5 5.03 32.68 8.78
C THR A 5 4.12 32.96 7.57
N LYS A 6 4.41 32.37 6.41
CA LYS A 6 3.40 32.25 5.34
C LYS A 6 3.32 30.78 4.96
N ASN A 7 2.33 30.08 5.53
CA ASN A 7 1.43 29.17 4.80
C ASN A 7 0.86 28.01 5.64
N GLY A 8 0.75 28.13 6.98
CA GLY A 8 -0.25 27.43 7.81
C GLY A 8 -0.40 25.90 7.67
N TYR A 9 0.51 25.17 7.01
CA TYR A 9 0.33 23.76 6.70
C TYR A 9 0.62 22.93 7.95
N LYS A 10 -0.45 22.46 8.59
CA LYS A 10 -0.42 21.53 9.71
C LYS A 10 -0.49 20.12 9.17
N VAL A 11 0.57 19.34 9.34
CA VAL A 11 0.57 17.90 9.06
C VAL A 11 -0.67 17.28 9.73
N PRO A 12 -1.56 16.58 9.00
CA PRO A 12 -2.73 15.97 9.60
C PRO A 12 -2.28 14.96 10.66
N ALA A 13 -2.97 14.95 11.79
CA ALA A 13 -2.71 13.98 12.85
C ALA A 13 -2.84 12.55 12.28
N PRO A 14 -2.01 11.59 12.76
CA PRO A 14 -2.13 10.20 12.34
C PRO A 14 -3.59 9.74 12.53
N PRO A 15 -4.10 8.89 11.62
CA PRO A 15 -5.45 8.35 11.75
C PRO A 15 -5.58 7.73 13.14
N GLN A 16 -6.62 8.14 13.87
CA GLN A 16 -6.95 7.53 15.15
C GLN A 16 -7.15 6.02 14.92
N PRO A 17 -6.67 5.14 15.82
CA PRO A 17 -6.91 3.72 15.70
C PRO A 17 -8.41 3.50 15.55
N ILE A 18 -8.80 2.73 14.52
CA ILE A 18 -10.16 2.22 14.40
C ILE A 18 -10.43 1.49 15.71
N GLY A 19 -11.43 1.92 16.46
CA GLY A 19 -11.80 1.31 17.74
C GLY A 19 -12.27 -0.12 17.52
N THR A 20 -11.33 -1.05 17.44
CA THR A 20 -11.55 -2.48 17.65
C THR A 20 -11.41 -2.69 19.14
N ASP A 21 -12.46 -3.21 19.77
CA ASP A 21 -12.41 -3.72 21.13
C ASP A 21 -11.24 -4.74 21.22
N PRO A 22 -10.16 -4.46 21.98
CA PRO A 22 -8.99 -5.32 22.06
C PRO A 22 -9.31 -6.69 22.70
N ASP A 23 -10.45 -6.80 23.39
CA ASP A 23 -10.93 -8.03 24.02
C ASP A 23 -12.00 -8.76 23.18
N ALA A 24 -12.39 -8.23 22.01
CA ALA A 24 -13.28 -8.95 21.12
C ALA A 24 -12.54 -10.20 20.59
N PRO A 25 -13.03 -11.42 20.87
CA PRO A 25 -12.35 -12.63 20.44
C PRO A 25 -12.32 -12.69 18.91
N VAL A 26 -11.13 -12.53 18.32
CA VAL A 26 -10.89 -12.84 16.91
C VAL A 26 -10.99 -14.35 16.75
N ASN A 27 -12.18 -14.83 16.42
CA ASN A 27 -12.42 -16.26 16.23
C ASN A 27 -12.00 -16.67 14.81
N LEU A 28 -10.68 -16.70 14.57
CA LEU A 28 -10.10 -17.41 13.43
C LEU A 28 -10.27 -18.90 13.71
N CYS A 29 -11.33 -19.52 13.19
CA CYS A 29 -11.43 -20.97 13.12
C CYS A 29 -10.32 -21.50 12.20
N VAL A 30 -9.12 -21.67 12.74
CA VAL A 30 -7.97 -22.25 12.02
C VAL A 30 -8.10 -23.76 12.05
N GLU A 31 -8.96 -24.29 11.19
CA GLU A 31 -8.82 -25.69 10.77
C GLU A 31 -7.53 -25.78 9.93
N PRO A 32 -6.61 -26.72 10.23
CA PRO A 32 -5.42 -26.88 9.41
C PRO A 32 -5.83 -27.32 8.00
N LEU A 33 -5.72 -26.39 7.04
CA LEU A 33 -5.89 -26.67 5.62
C LEU A 33 -4.88 -27.76 5.23
N LYS A 34 -5.39 -28.96 4.93
CA LYS A 34 -4.60 -30.05 4.37
C LYS A 34 -4.16 -29.65 2.96
N VAL A 35 -2.93 -29.17 2.83
CA VAL A 35 -2.32 -28.88 1.52
C VAL A 35 -1.78 -30.18 0.94
N GLU A 36 -2.64 -30.91 0.22
CA GLU A 36 -2.19 -32.03 -0.60
C GLU A 36 -1.42 -31.48 -1.81
N ARG A 37 -0.19 -31.95 -2.02
CA ARG A 37 0.68 -31.48 -3.10
C ARG A 37 0.08 -31.94 -4.45
N LEU A 38 -0.68 -31.05 -5.08
CA LEU A 38 -1.21 -31.26 -6.42
C LEU A 38 -0.07 -31.36 -7.44
N PRO A 39 -0.23 -32.17 -8.51
CA PRO A 39 0.81 -32.40 -9.50
C PRO A 39 1.22 -31.09 -10.19
N ARG A 40 2.50 -30.99 -10.56
CA ARG A 40 3.01 -29.89 -11.39
C ARG A 40 2.22 -29.88 -12.71
N SER A 41 1.42 -28.85 -12.92
CA SER A 41 0.65 -28.68 -14.15
C SER A 41 1.58 -28.50 -15.35
N ASP A 42 1.20 -29.09 -16.46
CA ASP A 42 1.79 -28.91 -17.79
C ASP A 42 1.89 -27.41 -18.13
N LEU A 43 3.07 -26.97 -18.58
CA LEU A 43 3.39 -25.56 -18.90
C LEU A 43 2.75 -25.08 -20.22
N SER A 44 1.91 -25.91 -20.86
CA SER A 44 1.20 -25.60 -22.10
C SER A 44 -0.04 -24.70 -21.90
N HIS A 45 -0.51 -24.54 -20.66
CA HIS A 45 -1.54 -23.58 -20.26
C HIS A 45 -1.06 -22.75 -19.06
N PRO A 46 -1.45 -21.46 -18.97
CA PRO A 46 -1.21 -20.68 -17.74
C PRO A 46 -1.80 -21.46 -16.55
N PRO A 47 -1.09 -21.52 -15.41
CA PRO A 47 -1.55 -22.29 -14.25
C PRO A 47 -2.96 -21.84 -13.87
N ASP A 48 -3.81 -22.78 -13.49
CA ASP A 48 -5.15 -22.47 -13.01
C ASP A 48 -5.02 -21.46 -11.86
N ASN A 49 -5.61 -20.29 -12.02
CA ASN A 49 -5.51 -19.19 -11.05
C ASN A 49 -5.94 -19.67 -9.66
N ALA A 50 -6.87 -20.62 -9.58
CA ALA A 50 -7.30 -21.23 -8.32
C ALA A 50 -6.16 -21.94 -7.57
N VAL A 51 -5.22 -22.57 -8.29
CA VAL A 51 -4.06 -23.25 -7.69
C VAL A 51 -3.05 -22.24 -7.16
N VAL A 52 -2.88 -21.12 -7.86
CA VAL A 52 -1.96 -20.06 -7.42
C VAL A 52 -2.57 -19.26 -6.26
N GLU A 53 -3.86 -18.95 -6.32
CA GLU A 53 -4.61 -18.31 -5.23
C GLU A 53 -4.61 -19.17 -3.95
N ALA A 54 -4.80 -20.49 -4.07
CA ALA A 54 -4.73 -21.40 -2.93
C ALA A 54 -3.33 -21.43 -2.28
N GLN A 55 -2.26 -21.32 -3.07
CA GLN A 55 -0.88 -21.33 -2.57
C GLN A 55 -0.45 -20.00 -1.95
N LEU A 56 -1.03 -18.88 -2.39
CA LEU A 56 -0.63 -17.53 -1.97
C LEU A 56 -1.61 -16.87 -1.01
N GLY A 57 -2.81 -17.42 -0.84
CA GLY A 57 -3.84 -16.91 0.08
C GLY A 57 -3.37 -16.86 1.54
N VAL A 58 -2.78 -17.94 2.06
CA VAL A 58 -2.27 -17.97 3.44
C VAL A 58 -1.11 -16.98 3.65
N PRO A 59 -0.08 -16.94 2.80
CA PRO A 59 0.97 -15.92 2.89
C PRO A 59 0.44 -14.47 2.82
N VAL A 60 -0.51 -14.18 1.94
CA VAL A 60 -1.12 -12.85 1.83
C VAL A 60 -1.90 -12.52 3.11
N ALA A 61 -2.72 -13.45 3.62
CA ALA A 61 -3.47 -13.26 4.85
C ALA A 61 -2.55 -12.97 6.04
N ASN A 62 -1.44 -13.70 6.17
CA ASN A 62 -0.45 -13.47 7.22
C ASN A 62 0.19 -12.08 7.09
N ALA A 63 0.56 -11.66 5.88
CA ALA A 63 1.15 -10.34 5.65
C ALA A 63 0.20 -9.19 6.01
N LEU A 64 -1.10 -9.37 5.74
CA LEU A 64 -2.16 -8.43 6.12
C LEU A 64 -2.45 -8.48 7.63
N ALA A 65 -2.41 -9.65 8.26
CA ALA A 65 -2.55 -9.79 9.70
C ALA A 65 -1.44 -9.00 10.43
N SER A 66 -0.17 -9.16 10.01
CA SER A 66 0.94 -8.37 10.57
C SER A 66 0.75 -6.87 10.36
N PHE A 67 0.15 -6.44 9.25
CA PHE A 67 -0.18 -5.03 9.04
C PHE A 67 -1.24 -4.52 10.03
N ILE A 68 -2.29 -5.32 10.26
CA ILE A 68 -3.38 -5.00 11.19
C ILE A 68 -2.88 -4.96 12.63
N GLU A 69 -1.96 -5.86 12.99
CA GLU A 69 -1.29 -5.93 14.30
C GLU A 69 -0.21 -4.84 14.48
N GLU A 70 -0.07 -3.93 13.52
CA GLU A 70 0.93 -2.85 13.49
C GLU A 70 2.39 -3.32 13.47
N ASP A 71 2.64 -4.62 13.23
CA ASP A 71 3.97 -5.13 12.91
C ASP A 71 4.31 -4.85 11.43
N TYR A 72 4.56 -3.57 11.18
CA TYR A 72 4.83 -3.08 9.83
C TYR A 72 6.10 -3.67 9.24
N HIS A 73 7.13 -3.97 10.06
CA HIS A 73 8.37 -4.59 9.56
C HIS A 73 8.13 -6.00 9.05
N GLN A 74 7.38 -6.83 9.80
CA GLN A 74 7.02 -8.17 9.35
C GLN A 74 6.08 -8.14 8.14
N SER A 75 5.15 -7.19 8.10
CA SER A 75 4.29 -6.99 6.93
C SER A 75 5.10 -6.65 5.68
N ILE A 76 6.04 -5.71 5.78
CA ILE A 76 6.95 -5.34 4.68
C ILE A 76 7.73 -6.57 4.19
N GLY A 77 8.38 -7.29 5.10
CA GLY A 77 9.17 -8.48 4.75
C GLY A 77 8.33 -9.55 4.04
N SER A 78 7.13 -9.80 4.54
CA SER A 78 6.20 -10.79 3.97
C SER A 78 5.70 -10.39 2.58
N LEU A 79 5.33 -9.12 2.39
CA LEU A 79 4.86 -8.60 1.08
C LEU A 79 5.99 -8.58 0.04
N LEU A 80 7.22 -8.25 0.44
CA LEU A 80 8.39 -8.31 -0.45
C LEU A 80 8.75 -9.76 -0.80
N ALA A 81 8.64 -10.70 0.15
CA ALA A 81 8.85 -12.12 -0.11
C ALA A 81 7.81 -12.72 -1.08
N LEU A 82 6.59 -12.16 -1.09
CA LEU A 82 5.55 -12.46 -2.09
C LEU A 82 5.80 -11.78 -3.44
N GLY A 83 6.82 -10.92 -3.52
CA GLY A 83 7.24 -10.26 -4.75
C GLY A 83 6.34 -9.09 -5.18
N VAL A 84 5.64 -8.46 -4.23
CA VAL A 84 4.94 -7.18 -4.42
C VAL A 84 5.97 -6.03 -4.52
N PRO A 85 5.80 -5.04 -5.40
CA PRO A 85 4.70 -4.86 -6.35
C PRO A 85 4.92 -5.54 -7.72
N ARG A 86 6.15 -5.93 -8.06
CA ARG A 86 6.52 -6.35 -9.42
C ARG A 86 7.51 -7.51 -9.45
N THR A 87 6.99 -8.73 -9.37
CA THR A 87 7.66 -9.94 -9.87
C THR A 87 6.71 -10.77 -10.72
N ALA A 88 7.27 -11.64 -11.58
CA ALA A 88 6.52 -12.62 -12.36
C ALA A 88 5.64 -13.53 -11.50
N GLN A 89 5.98 -13.74 -10.22
CA GLN A 89 5.15 -14.48 -9.26
C GLN A 89 3.87 -13.71 -8.87
N ALA A 90 3.96 -12.38 -8.71
CA ALA A 90 2.78 -11.54 -8.54
C ALA A 90 1.92 -11.42 -9.82
N VAL A 91 2.50 -11.66 -11.00
CA VAL A 91 1.75 -11.80 -12.27
C VAL A 91 1.12 -13.18 -12.40
N ALA A 92 1.78 -14.24 -11.91
CA ALA A 92 1.27 -15.60 -11.86
C ALA A 92 0.13 -15.78 -10.84
N MET A 93 0.02 -14.88 -9.85
CA MET A 93 -1.09 -14.81 -8.88
C MET A 93 -2.50 -14.76 -9.49
N GLY A 94 -2.65 -14.61 -10.82
CA GLY A 94 -3.96 -14.68 -11.46
C GLY A 94 -4.96 -13.62 -10.99
N GLY A 95 -4.50 -12.64 -10.22
CA GLY A 95 -5.34 -11.70 -9.50
C GLY A 95 -5.69 -10.45 -10.30
N SER A 96 -6.93 -10.02 -10.12
CA SER A 96 -7.43 -8.75 -10.68
C SER A 96 -6.45 -7.60 -10.41
N HIS A 97 -6.35 -6.65 -11.33
CA HIS A 97 -5.51 -5.47 -11.16
C HIS A 97 -5.76 -4.76 -9.82
N ALA A 98 -6.98 -4.84 -9.28
CA ALA A 98 -7.37 -4.28 -7.99
C ALA A 98 -6.68 -4.97 -6.80
N GLN A 99 -6.59 -6.30 -6.76
CA GLN A 99 -5.95 -7.04 -5.66
C GLN A 99 -4.46 -6.71 -5.56
N ARG A 100 -3.76 -6.69 -6.70
CA ARG A 100 -2.34 -6.32 -6.75
C ARG A 100 -2.13 -4.86 -6.35
N ASP A 101 -3.03 -3.98 -6.76
CA ASP A 101 -2.99 -2.57 -6.38
C ASP A 101 -3.18 -2.40 -4.87
N PHE A 102 -4.09 -3.17 -4.28
CA PHE A 102 -4.33 -3.18 -2.84
C PHE A 102 -3.10 -3.63 -2.04
N LEU A 103 -2.45 -4.73 -2.44
CA LEU A 103 -1.22 -5.19 -1.77
C LEU A 103 -0.07 -4.21 -1.93
N ALA A 104 0.08 -3.58 -3.10
CA ALA A 104 1.09 -2.55 -3.31
C ALA A 104 0.84 -1.31 -2.44
N LEU A 105 -0.42 -0.86 -2.32
CA LEU A 105 -0.79 0.23 -1.43
C LEU A 105 -0.55 -0.11 0.05
N THR A 106 -0.83 -1.36 0.45
CA THR A 106 -0.54 -1.83 1.80
C THR A 106 0.95 -1.82 2.10
N LEU A 107 1.79 -2.30 1.16
CA LEU A 107 3.25 -2.24 1.30
C LEU A 107 3.77 -0.80 1.43
N ILE A 108 3.26 0.13 0.62
CA ILE A 108 3.62 1.55 0.68
C ILE A 108 3.26 2.14 2.05
N GLU A 109 2.06 1.87 2.55
CA GLU A 109 1.62 2.38 3.86
C GLU A 109 2.42 1.75 5.00
N ALA A 110 2.71 0.44 4.94
CA ALA A 110 3.56 -0.23 5.93
C ALA A 110 4.96 0.40 5.97
N CYS A 111 5.58 0.62 4.80
CA CYS A 111 6.87 1.31 4.70
C CYS A 111 6.81 2.73 5.27
N THR A 112 5.70 3.44 5.06
CA THR A 112 5.52 4.81 5.56
C THR A 112 5.41 4.82 7.09
N ARG A 113 4.64 3.90 7.68
CA ARG A 113 4.44 3.80 9.14
C ARG A 113 5.65 3.25 9.89
N ALA A 114 6.42 2.36 9.25
CA ALA A 114 7.70 1.87 9.77
C ALA A 114 8.87 2.86 9.55
N GLU A 115 8.61 4.08 9.08
CA GLU A 115 9.62 5.10 8.72
C GLU A 115 10.66 4.62 7.69
N HIS A 116 10.36 3.57 6.92
CA HIS A 116 11.17 3.11 5.79
C HIS A 116 10.93 3.97 4.54
N LEU A 117 11.03 5.29 4.72
CA LEU A 117 10.64 6.31 3.74
C LEU A 117 11.34 6.20 2.37
N PRO A 118 12.64 5.82 2.25
CA PRO A 118 13.26 5.63 0.95
C PRO A 118 12.59 4.56 0.09
N LEU A 119 12.13 3.47 0.70
CA LEU A 119 11.40 2.41 0.01
C LEU A 119 9.98 2.86 -0.36
N ALA A 120 9.29 3.53 0.57
CA ALA A 120 7.98 4.13 0.29
C ALA A 120 8.04 5.10 -0.90
N LYS A 121 9.07 5.97 -0.95
CA LYS A 121 9.33 6.90 -2.07
C LYS A 121 9.56 6.15 -3.37
N ALA A 122 10.41 5.13 -3.39
CA ALA A 122 10.70 4.35 -4.59
C ALA A 122 9.45 3.65 -5.15
N LEU A 123 8.67 2.99 -4.27
CA LEU A 123 7.43 2.31 -4.64
C LEU A 123 6.38 3.29 -5.18
N MET A 124 6.28 4.48 -4.59
CA MET A 124 5.36 5.52 -5.09
C MET A 124 5.80 6.14 -6.41
N ALA A 125 7.11 6.34 -6.62
CA ALA A 125 7.62 6.77 -7.93
C ALA A 125 7.27 5.74 -9.02
N GLU A 126 7.45 4.45 -8.72
CA GLU A 126 7.07 3.34 -9.60
C GLU A 126 5.56 3.34 -9.92
N ARG A 127 4.72 3.67 -8.92
CA ARG A 127 3.27 3.81 -9.08
C ARG A 127 2.91 5.00 -9.96
N LEU A 128 3.54 6.16 -9.76
CA LEU A 128 3.31 7.37 -10.54
C LEU A 128 3.73 7.20 -12.00
N MET A 129 4.76 6.39 -12.28
CA MET A 129 5.10 6.02 -13.67
C MET A 129 3.97 5.24 -14.36
N ASN A 130 3.26 4.37 -13.62
CA ASN A 130 2.12 3.62 -14.16
C ASN A 130 0.80 4.42 -14.17
N LYS A 131 0.60 5.30 -13.19
CA LYS A 131 -0.64 6.06 -12.96
C LYS A 131 -0.35 7.56 -12.81
N PRO A 132 0.21 8.22 -13.84
CA PRO A 132 0.70 9.61 -13.73
C PRO A 132 -0.41 10.64 -13.53
N THR A 133 -1.65 10.30 -13.88
CA THR A 133 -2.83 11.17 -13.74
C THR A 133 -3.64 10.90 -12.47
N SER A 134 -3.13 10.05 -11.56
CA SER A 134 -3.81 9.78 -10.30
C SER A 134 -3.48 10.85 -9.26
N GLY A 135 -4.42 11.76 -9.00
CA GLY A 135 -4.26 12.77 -7.94
C GLY A 135 -3.94 12.13 -6.58
N MET A 136 -4.61 11.02 -6.24
CA MET A 136 -4.41 10.31 -4.95
C MET A 136 -2.98 9.77 -4.82
N ALA A 137 -2.38 9.32 -5.93
CA ALA A 137 -0.99 8.90 -5.93
C ALA A 137 -0.04 10.09 -5.72
N TRP A 138 -0.33 11.24 -6.32
CA TRP A 138 0.45 12.47 -6.11
C TRP A 138 0.36 12.99 -4.68
N GLU A 139 -0.84 13.00 -4.08
CA GLU A 139 -1.06 13.36 -2.68
C GLU A 139 -0.27 12.44 -1.74
N THR A 140 -0.36 11.13 -1.93
CA THR A 140 0.37 10.15 -1.10
C THR A 140 1.89 10.35 -1.23
N TYR A 141 2.37 10.66 -2.44
CA TYR A 141 3.78 10.94 -2.69
C TYR A 141 4.24 12.23 -2.01
N ALA A 142 3.41 13.28 -2.06
CA ALA A 142 3.66 14.54 -1.37
C ALA A 142 3.81 14.34 0.16
N ARG A 143 2.92 13.53 0.76
CA ARG A 143 3.01 13.15 2.18
C ARG A 143 4.35 12.49 2.51
N ILE A 144 4.79 11.52 1.71
CA ILE A 144 6.07 10.81 1.93
C ILE A 144 7.26 11.76 1.79
N LEU A 145 7.27 12.63 0.77
CA LEU A 145 8.34 13.63 0.60
C LEU A 145 8.40 14.60 1.78
N GLY A 146 7.25 15.02 2.30
CA GLY A 146 7.17 15.84 3.51
C GLY A 146 7.73 15.15 4.74
N LEU A 147 7.42 13.86 4.95
CA LEU A 147 8.02 13.06 6.04
C LEU A 147 9.54 12.92 5.90
N MET A 148 10.06 12.93 4.67
CA MET A 148 11.51 12.90 4.39
C MET A 148 12.18 14.27 4.54
N GLY A 149 11.43 15.36 4.77
CA GLY A 149 11.93 16.73 4.80
C GLY A 149 12.19 17.36 3.43
N ASP A 150 11.79 16.69 2.34
CA ASP A 150 11.87 17.22 0.97
C ASP A 150 10.67 18.13 0.69
N ILE A 151 10.72 19.35 1.26
CA ILE A 151 9.62 20.31 1.24
C ILE A 151 9.29 20.76 -0.20
N ASP A 152 10.32 21.06 -1.00
CA ASP A 152 10.13 21.52 -2.38
C ASP A 152 9.48 20.42 -3.25
N GLY A 153 9.95 19.17 -3.09
CA GLY A 153 9.36 18.03 -3.76
C GLY A 153 7.92 17.77 -3.32
N ALA A 154 7.63 17.91 -2.03
CA ALA A 154 6.28 17.76 -1.49
C ALA A 154 5.31 18.81 -2.05
N HIS A 155 5.74 20.07 -2.15
CA HIS A 155 4.95 21.16 -2.73
C HIS A 155 4.63 20.89 -4.20
N PHE A 156 5.64 20.50 -5.00
CA PHE A 156 5.42 20.14 -6.40
C PHE A 156 4.41 18.99 -6.57
N ALA A 157 4.52 17.95 -5.73
CA ALA A 157 3.61 16.81 -5.77
C ALA A 157 2.18 17.20 -5.34
N TRP A 158 2.03 18.13 -4.40
CA TRP A 158 0.72 18.69 -4.02
C TRP A 158 0.07 19.46 -5.15
N ASP A 159 0.81 20.33 -5.84
CA ASP A 159 0.29 21.08 -7.00
C ASP A 159 -0.23 20.12 -8.07
N ARG A 160 0.51 19.02 -8.33
CA ARG A 160 0.06 17.97 -9.25
C ARG A 160 -1.21 17.28 -8.79
N ALA A 161 -1.35 16.97 -7.50
CA ALA A 161 -2.56 16.35 -6.97
C ALA A 161 -3.79 17.26 -7.17
N TYR A 162 -3.61 18.56 -6.93
CA TYR A 162 -4.65 19.58 -7.09
C TYR A 162 -5.08 19.76 -8.55
N ASP A 163 -4.12 19.87 -9.48
CA ASP A 163 -4.36 19.95 -10.92
C ASP A 163 -5.15 18.75 -11.47
N LEU A 164 -4.96 17.58 -10.86
CA LEU A 164 -5.64 16.33 -11.23
C LEU A 164 -6.99 16.14 -10.52
N GLY A 165 -7.51 17.16 -9.84
CA GLY A 165 -8.88 17.19 -9.33
C GLY A 165 -9.07 16.79 -7.87
N LEU A 166 -8.01 16.44 -7.14
CA LEU A 166 -8.07 16.35 -5.67
C LEU A 166 -7.93 17.76 -5.08
N GLY A 167 -9.05 18.50 -5.12
CA GLY A 167 -9.12 19.90 -4.69
C GLY A 167 -10.30 20.70 -5.23
N GLN A 168 -11.09 20.15 -6.17
CA GLN A 168 -12.28 20.83 -6.72
C GLN A 168 -13.58 20.59 -5.91
N ALA A 169 -13.52 19.80 -4.83
CA ALA A 169 -14.62 19.64 -3.89
C ALA A 169 -14.42 20.57 -2.67
N GLY A 170 -14.71 21.87 -2.80
CA GLY A 170 -14.72 22.75 -1.61
C GLY A 170 -14.67 24.27 -1.77
N HIS A 171 -14.65 24.86 -2.97
CA HIS A 171 -14.82 26.32 -3.12
C HIS A 171 -16.19 26.64 -3.75
N GLY A 172 -17.23 26.68 -2.92
CA GLY A 172 -18.58 27.03 -3.37
C GLY A 172 -19.72 26.92 -2.35
N ALA A 173 -19.43 26.90 -1.05
CA ALA A 173 -20.45 27.05 -0.02
C ALA A 173 -20.04 28.18 0.93
N HIS A 174 -20.34 29.42 0.51
CA HIS A 174 -20.84 30.52 1.34
C HIS A 174 -21.26 31.67 0.41
#